data_AF-N6V3F4-F1
#
_entry.id   AF-N6V3F4-F1
#
_cell.length_a   1.000
_cell.length_b   1.000
_cell.length_c   1.000
_cell.angle_alpha   90.00
_cell.angle_beta   90.00
_cell.angle_gamma   90.00
#
_symmetry.space_group_name_H-M   'P 1'
#
loop_
_entity.id
_entity.type
_entity.pdbx_description
1 polymer ?
#
loop_
_entity_poly.entity_id
_entity_poly.type
_entity_poly.pdbx_seq_one_letter_code
_entity_poly.pdbx_strand_id
1 'polypeptide(L)'
;MNRCGKTDSKLSLDLHFSIGDSVAMLAQPYHLYIERTDATKNMARFYSLSIEPTLFGTPCLTRRWGRIGSGRQSMAYHFDRKEEAVAMFLDLLWTKRARGDVVFCRD
;
A
#
# COMPACT_ATOMS: atom_id res chain seq x y z
N MET A 1 -27.67 -26.06 3.42
CA MET A 1 -28.76 -25.06 3.58
C MET A 1 -28.92 -24.77 5.06
N ASN A 2 -28.29 -23.69 5.56
CA ASN A 2 -28.28 -23.27 6.97
C ASN A 2 -27.37 -22.02 7.07
N ARG A 3 -27.86 -20.79 6.81
CA ARG A 3 -28.60 -19.80 7.64
C ARG A 3 -27.75 -18.93 8.60
N CYS A 4 -27.99 -17.60 8.46
CA CYS A 4 -27.92 -16.48 9.43
C CYS A 4 -26.54 -16.01 9.94
N GLY A 5 -26.24 -14.70 10.10
CA GLY A 5 -27.11 -13.54 10.15
C GLY A 5 -26.41 -12.20 9.90
N LYS A 6 -27.25 -11.17 9.75
CA LYS A 6 -26.86 -9.75 9.64
C LYS A 6 -26.31 -9.25 10.98
N THR A 7 -25.22 -8.50 10.92
CA THR A 7 -24.91 -7.50 11.95
C THR A 7 -24.85 -6.13 11.28
N ASP A 8 -25.79 -5.30 11.71
CA ASP A 8 -25.88 -3.86 11.50
C ASP A 8 -24.72 -3.16 12.21
N SER A 9 -24.14 -2.13 11.59
CA SER A 9 -23.37 -1.10 12.28
C SER A 9 -23.42 0.17 11.44
N LYS A 10 -24.49 0.94 11.70
CA LYS A 10 -24.63 2.35 11.37
C LYS A 10 -23.51 3.19 11.99
N LEU A 11 -23.06 4.15 11.17
CA LEU A 11 -22.64 5.52 11.51
C LEU A 11 -21.22 5.79 12.03
N SER A 12 -20.71 6.89 11.47
CA SER A 12 -19.67 7.80 11.96
C SER A 12 -18.22 7.38 11.71
N LEU A 13 -17.64 7.95 10.65
CA LEU A 13 -16.72 9.07 10.83
C LEU A 13 -16.63 9.85 9.51
N ASP A 14 -17.32 10.99 9.47
CA ASP A 14 -16.99 12.07 8.55
C ASP A 14 -15.54 12.48 8.82
N LEU A 15 -14.61 11.97 8.04
CA LEU A 15 -13.35 12.68 7.80
C LEU A 15 -13.55 13.50 6.53
N HIS A 16 -14.32 14.57 6.73
CA HIS A 16 -14.34 15.73 5.85
C HIS A 16 -12.93 16.36 5.89
N PHE A 17 -11.97 15.74 5.20
CA PHE A 17 -10.68 16.34 4.91
C PHE A 17 -10.92 17.43 3.87
N SER A 18 -11.40 18.58 4.34
CA SER A 18 -11.29 19.86 3.64
C SER A 18 -9.81 20.19 3.47
N ILE A 19 -9.16 19.60 2.49
CA ILE A 19 -7.92 20.15 1.92
C ILE A 19 -8.17 20.26 0.42
N GLY A 20 -8.51 21.48 0.02
CA GLY A 20 -8.96 21.83 -1.31
C GLY A 20 -7.99 21.41 -2.42
N ASP A 21 -8.59 20.97 -3.52
CA ASP A 21 -8.09 21.14 -4.90
C ASP A 21 -6.66 20.72 -5.24
N SER A 22 -6.06 19.78 -4.52
CA SER A 22 -4.85 19.06 -4.98
C SER A 22 -5.01 17.54 -5.06
N VAL A 23 -6.18 17.02 -4.69
CA VAL A 23 -6.49 15.58 -4.56
C VAL A 23 -6.95 14.94 -5.88
N ALA A 24 -7.31 15.74 -6.89
CA ALA A 24 -7.89 15.24 -8.16
C ALA A 24 -6.88 14.65 -9.17
N MET A 25 -5.57 14.66 -8.88
CA MET A 25 -4.51 14.11 -9.77
C MET A 25 -3.82 12.83 -9.23
N LEU A 26 -4.52 12.05 -8.40
CA LEU A 26 -4.11 10.67 -8.04
C LEU A 26 -5.31 9.71 -8.20
N ALA A 27 -5.89 9.65 -9.41
CA ALA A 27 -6.99 8.73 -9.72
C ALA A 27 -6.60 7.23 -9.61
N GLN A 28 -5.32 6.93 -9.40
CA GLN A 28 -4.88 5.66 -8.83
C GLN A 28 -3.97 5.98 -7.64
N PRO A 29 -4.32 5.61 -6.39
CA PRO A 29 -3.39 5.74 -5.29
C PRO A 29 -2.15 4.91 -5.62
N TYR A 30 -0.94 5.45 -5.42
CA TYR A 30 0.33 4.71 -5.55
C TYR A 30 0.47 3.69 -4.41
N HIS A 31 -0.54 2.83 -4.22
CA HIS A 31 -0.59 1.80 -3.22
C HIS A 31 -0.51 0.46 -3.91
N LEU A 32 0.54 -0.29 -3.58
CA LEU A 32 0.76 -1.61 -4.11
C LEU A 32 0.94 -2.61 -2.97
N TYR A 33 0.33 -3.77 -3.13
CA TYR A 33 0.48 -4.87 -2.20
C TYR A 33 0.90 -6.14 -2.95
N ILE A 34 1.96 -6.78 -2.50
CA ILE A 34 2.55 -7.95 -3.15
C ILE A 34 2.59 -9.05 -2.12
N GLU A 35 1.99 -10.18 -2.43
CA GLU A 35 2.10 -11.38 -1.61
C GLU A 35 2.91 -12.45 -2.32
N ARG A 36 3.71 -13.15 -1.54
CA ARG A 36 4.43 -14.32 -1.99
C ARG A 36 4.16 -15.46 -1.03
N THR A 37 3.45 -16.46 -1.53
CA THR A 37 3.11 -17.68 -0.80
C THR A 37 3.65 -18.90 -1.55
N ASP A 38 4.48 -19.67 -0.88
CA ASP A 38 5.01 -20.96 -1.36
C ASP A 38 4.91 -21.96 -0.21
N ALA A 39 3.93 -22.87 -0.31
CA ALA A 39 3.65 -23.87 0.71
C ALA A 39 4.78 -24.89 0.84
N THR A 40 5.47 -25.22 -0.26
CA THR A 40 6.57 -26.20 -0.26
C THR A 40 7.77 -25.72 0.54
N LYS A 41 7.92 -24.39 0.67
CA LYS A 41 9.00 -23.73 1.41
C LYS A 41 8.56 -23.10 2.72
N ASN A 42 7.31 -23.35 3.17
CA ASN A 42 6.70 -22.69 4.32
C ASN A 42 6.93 -21.16 4.30
N MET A 43 6.72 -20.56 3.13
CA MET A 43 6.98 -19.14 2.87
C MET A 43 5.66 -18.41 2.67
N ALA A 44 5.38 -17.43 3.54
CA ALA A 44 4.24 -16.53 3.41
C ALA A 44 4.71 -15.12 3.76
N ARG A 45 5.01 -14.30 2.74
CA ARG A 45 5.55 -12.94 2.91
C ARG A 45 4.69 -11.93 2.18
N PHE A 46 4.66 -10.72 2.71
CA PHE A 46 4.06 -9.58 2.02
C PHE A 46 5.08 -8.45 1.85
N TYR A 47 4.87 -7.65 0.82
CA TYR A 47 5.48 -6.36 0.60
C TYR A 47 4.37 -5.35 0.29
N SER A 48 4.47 -4.16 0.84
CA SER A 48 3.56 -3.05 0.54
C SER A 48 4.39 -1.82 0.22
N LEU A 49 3.99 -1.09 -0.82
CA LEU A 49 4.58 0.18 -1.23
C LEU A 49 3.45 1.20 -1.29
N SER A 50 3.60 2.34 -0.61
CA SER A 50 2.68 3.47 -0.75
C SER A 50 3.45 4.77 -0.96
N ILE A 51 3.01 5.63 -1.88
CA ILE A 51 3.45 7.04 -1.91
C ILE A 51 2.31 7.89 -1.35
N GLU A 52 2.60 8.58 -0.25
CA GLU A 52 1.66 9.43 0.46
C GLU A 52 2.31 10.81 0.68
N PRO A 53 1.55 11.91 0.61
CA PRO A 53 2.07 13.21 1.01
C PRO A 53 2.30 13.24 2.53
N THR A 54 3.41 13.84 2.97
CA THR A 54 3.66 14.14 4.38
C THR A 54 2.78 15.31 4.84
N LEU A 55 2.81 15.59 6.15
CA LEU A 55 2.16 16.79 6.74
C LEU A 55 2.63 18.10 6.10
N PHE A 56 3.80 18.12 5.47
CA PHE A 56 4.36 19.31 4.81
C PHE A 56 4.11 19.32 3.29
N GLY A 57 3.29 18.40 2.77
CA GLY A 57 2.98 18.30 1.35
C GLY A 57 4.11 17.70 0.50
N THR A 58 5.22 17.27 1.11
CA THR A 58 6.31 16.58 0.41
C THR A 58 5.98 15.10 0.22
N PRO A 59 6.37 14.48 -0.89
CA PRO A 59 6.10 13.06 -1.13
C PRO A 59 6.94 12.14 -0.23
N CYS A 60 6.30 11.11 0.31
CA CYS A 60 6.95 10.06 1.10
C CYS A 60 6.59 8.68 0.56
N LEU A 61 7.61 7.90 0.21
CA LEU A 61 7.46 6.48 -0.14
C LEU A 61 7.61 5.64 1.12
N THR A 62 6.55 4.94 1.51
CA THR A 62 6.57 3.96 2.59
C THR A 62 6.66 2.54 2.03
N ARG A 63 7.67 1.80 2.47
CA ARG A 63 7.82 0.36 2.23
C ARG A 63 7.50 -0.40 3.50
N ARG A 64 6.58 -1.36 3.44
CA ARG A 64 6.31 -2.31 4.53
C ARG A 64 6.58 -3.73 4.06
N TRP A 65 7.13 -4.57 4.94
CA TRP A 65 7.38 -5.97 4.61
C TRP A 65 7.37 -6.85 5.86
N GLY A 66 7.13 -8.13 5.67
CA GLY A 66 7.13 -9.10 6.76
C GLY A 66 6.58 -10.45 6.35
N ARG A 67 6.51 -11.36 7.32
CA ARG A 67 5.79 -12.63 7.17
C ARG A 67 4.31 -12.38 7.46
N ILE A 68 3.43 -12.99 6.68
CA ILE A 68 1.98 -12.86 6.87
C ILE A 68 1.60 -13.51 8.21
N GLY A 69 0.85 -12.78 9.05
CA GLY A 69 0.46 -13.23 10.40
C GLY A 69 1.48 -12.98 11.52
N SER A 70 2.63 -12.34 11.24
CA SER A 70 3.59 -11.93 12.28
C SER A 70 3.95 -10.44 12.18
N GLY A 71 4.84 -9.97 13.06
CA GLY A 71 5.32 -8.58 13.10
C GLY A 71 5.75 -8.03 11.73
N ARG A 72 5.53 -6.72 11.54
CA ARG A 72 5.78 -6.00 10.29
C ARG A 72 6.96 -5.05 10.47
N GLN A 73 7.84 -4.99 9.47
CA GLN A 73 8.86 -3.96 9.34
C GLN A 73 8.39 -2.88 8.38
N SER A 74 8.83 -1.64 8.59
CA SER A 74 8.57 -0.52 7.69
C SER A 74 9.80 0.36 7.52
N MET A 75 9.90 1.01 6.36
CA MET A 75 10.87 2.06 6.05
C MET A 75 10.16 3.16 5.28
N ALA A 76 10.47 4.42 5.61
CA ALA A 76 9.98 5.59 4.91
C ALA A 76 11.14 6.30 4.20
N TYR A 77 10.87 6.79 2.99
CA TYR A 77 11.80 7.59 2.19
C TYR A 77 11.12 8.92 1.87
N HIS A 78 11.73 10.01 2.32
CA HIS A 78 11.25 11.37 2.07
C HIS A 78 11.93 11.92 0.82
N PHE A 79 11.15 12.60 -0.02
CA PHE A 79 11.62 13.25 -1.23
C PHE A 79 11.12 14.69 -1.30
N ASP A 80 11.87 15.55 -1.96
CA ASP A 80 11.44 16.92 -2.22
C ASP A 80 10.48 16.99 -3.41
N ARG A 81 10.62 16.06 -4.36
CA ARG A 81 9.88 16.02 -5.63
C ARG A 81 9.12 14.72 -5.81
N LYS A 82 7.92 14.81 -6.42
CA LYS A 82 7.03 13.65 -6.61
C LYS A 82 7.66 12.66 -7.59
N GLU A 83 8.34 13.15 -8.60
CA GLU A 83 8.96 12.37 -9.66
C GLU A 83 10.02 11.42 -9.11
N GLU A 84 10.77 11.84 -8.08
CA GLU A 84 11.80 11.03 -7.42
C GLU A 84 11.18 9.86 -6.63
N ALA A 85 10.10 10.14 -5.90
CA ALA A 85 9.35 9.11 -5.19
C ALA A 85 8.76 8.08 -6.16
N VAL A 86 8.20 8.55 -7.29
CA VAL A 86 7.62 7.70 -8.34
C VAL A 86 8.70 6.86 -9.02
N ALA A 87 9.86 7.44 -9.35
CA ALA A 87 10.97 6.71 -9.95
C ALA A 87 11.41 5.54 -9.04
N MET A 88 11.64 5.80 -7.75
CA MET A 88 12.01 4.75 -6.80
C MET A 88 10.91 3.69 -6.63
N PHE A 89 9.63 4.10 -6.62
CA PHE A 89 8.50 3.18 -6.57
C PHE A 89 8.49 2.22 -7.77
N LEU A 90 8.72 2.74 -8.98
CA LEU A 90 8.77 1.94 -10.20
C LEU A 90 9.98 1.00 -10.23
N ASP A 91 11.15 1.45 -9.78
CA ASP A 91 12.35 0.61 -9.68
C ASP A 91 12.15 -0.57 -8.72
N LEU A 92 11.52 -0.32 -7.57
CA LEU A 92 11.16 -1.37 -6.62
C LEU A 92 10.14 -2.33 -7.21
N LEU A 93 9.13 -1.82 -7.91
CA LEU A 93 8.11 -2.64 -8.59
C LEU A 93 8.76 -3.55 -9.65
N TRP A 94 9.63 -3.02 -10.51
CA TRP A 94 10.32 -3.80 -11.53
C TRP A 94 11.19 -4.89 -10.94
N THR A 95 11.94 -4.57 -9.88
CA THR A 95 12.76 -5.54 -9.16
C THR A 95 11.92 -6.69 -8.60
N LYS A 96 10.70 -6.42 -8.12
CA LYS A 96 9.78 -7.44 -7.59
C LYS A 96 9.14 -8.27 -8.69
N ARG A 97 8.74 -7.63 -9.78
CA ARG A 97 8.17 -8.32 -10.95
C ARG A 97 9.18 -9.27 -11.59
N ALA A 98 10.45 -8.86 -11.71
CA ALA A 98 11.52 -9.71 -12.24
C ALA A 98 11.78 -10.95 -11.37
N ARG A 99 11.42 -10.92 -10.08
CA ARG A 99 11.56 -12.06 -9.15
C ARG A 99 10.37 -13.02 -9.16
N GLY A 100 9.36 -12.76 -9.99
CA GLY A 100 8.14 -13.56 -10.09
C GLY A 100 7.18 -13.42 -8.91
N ASP A 101 7.28 -12.31 -8.14
CA ASP A 101 6.34 -12.05 -7.06
C ASP A 101 4.97 -11.62 -7.64
N VAL A 102 3.87 -12.14 -7.06
CA VAL A 102 2.50 -11.82 -7.52
C VAL A 102 2.10 -10.46 -6.98
N VAL A 103 1.82 -9.53 -7.89
CA VAL A 103 1.44 -8.16 -7.57
C VAL A 103 -0.09 -8.07 -7.50
N PHE A 104 -0.62 -7.64 -6.36
CA PHE A 104 -2.03 -7.32 -6.18
C PHE A 104 -2.20 -5.79 -6.10
N CYS A 105 -3.00 -5.22 -7.00
CA CYS A 105 -3.55 -3.89 -6.79
C CYS A 105 -4.68 -4.04 -5.77
N ARG A 106 -4.59 -3.38 -4.61
CA ARG A 106 -5.71 -3.25 -3.69
C ARG A 106 -6.40 -1.93 -4.00
N ASP A 107 -7.70 -2.00 -4.26
CA ASP A 107 -8.59 -0.84 -4.43
C ASP A 107 -8.87 -0.14 -3.09
#